data_AF-A0A7S3SWX4-F1
#
_entry.id   AF-A0A7S3SWX4-F1
#
_cell.length_a   1.000
_cell.length_b   1.000
_cell.length_c   1.000
_cell.angle_alpha   90.00
_cell.angle_beta   90.00
_cell.angle_gamma   90.00
#
_symmetry.space_group_name_H-M   'P 1'
#
loop_
_entity.id
_entity.type
_entity.pdbx_description
1 polymer ?
#
loop_
_entity_poly.entity_id
_entity_poly.type
_entity_poly.pdbx_seq_one_letter_code
_entity_poly.pdbx_strand_id
1 'polypeptide(L)'
;VETAESASHQNDRRAAAADAQRSLDAAKEVVELLEMECGALPKTQRSSLSTRVRSYRSELSDLGRRLKTVQRTDSHVASAAAADSIREDLFSGRDSGDQADERSRMLANHDRIAASNDRLRHAHAATIDMEERGAAIMGDLSRQRETLMRTRNTLGVARQGLEASRRVLQQMGRRAATNKLVLRGIAAAVILLFLFVMWP
;
A
#
# COMPACT_ATOMS: atom_id res chain seq x y z
N VAL A 1 33.35 32.02 5.70
CA VAL A 1 32.10 32.05 4.88
C VAL A 1 32.05 30.83 3.97
N GLU A 2 33.12 30.54 3.22
CA GLU A 2 33.23 29.39 2.29
C GLU A 2 33.09 27.98 2.94
N THR A 3 33.49 27.83 4.21
CA THR A 3 33.33 26.58 4.98
C THR A 3 31.90 26.32 5.47
N ALA A 4 31.14 27.38 5.76
CA ALA A 4 29.74 27.27 6.19
C ALA A 4 28.81 26.92 5.01
N GLU A 5 29.10 27.46 3.83
CA GLU A 5 28.36 27.18 2.60
C GLU A 5 28.56 25.71 2.16
N SER A 6 29.80 25.22 2.25
CA SER A 6 30.14 23.80 1.98
C SER A 6 29.48 22.83 2.97
N ALA A 7 29.38 23.19 4.25
CA ALA A 7 28.69 22.39 5.26
C ALA A 7 27.17 22.34 5.04
N SER A 8 26.56 23.44 4.58
CA SER A 8 25.12 23.47 4.23
C SER A 8 24.82 22.57 3.02
N HIS A 9 25.62 22.65 1.96
CA HIS A 9 25.47 21.81 0.78
C HIS A 9 25.68 20.31 1.08
N GLN A 10 26.55 19.99 2.04
CA GLN A 10 26.76 18.61 2.48
C GLN A 10 25.58 18.08 3.32
N ASN A 11 24.95 18.94 4.11
CA ASN A 11 23.74 18.60 4.86
C ASN A 11 22.53 18.40 3.93
N ASP A 12 22.35 19.30 2.95
CA ASP A 12 21.28 19.20 1.95
C ASP A 12 21.40 17.93 1.10
N ARG A 13 22.62 17.56 0.70
CA ARG A 13 22.89 16.31 -0.02
C ARG A 13 22.58 15.07 0.82
N ARG A 14 22.88 15.09 2.12
CA ARG A 14 22.52 14.01 3.05
C ARG A 14 21.01 13.89 3.26
N ALA A 15 20.32 15.01 3.39
CA ALA A 15 18.85 15.04 3.48
C ALA A 15 18.22 14.48 2.20
N ALA A 16 18.69 14.92 1.03
CA ALA A 16 18.25 14.41 -0.26
C ALA A 16 18.54 12.91 -0.44
N ALA A 17 19.70 12.41 0.02
CA ALA A 17 20.03 10.99 -0.01
C ALA A 17 19.13 10.16 0.93
N ALA A 18 18.76 10.70 2.09
CA ALA A 18 17.85 10.05 3.02
C ALA A 18 16.41 9.98 2.46
N ASP A 19 15.94 11.04 1.81
CA ASP A 19 14.64 11.05 1.14
C ASP A 19 14.60 10.16 -0.11
N ALA A 20 15.70 10.11 -0.86
CA ALA A 20 15.88 9.16 -1.95
C ALA A 20 15.87 7.71 -1.44
N GLN A 21 16.47 7.42 -0.28
CA GLN A 21 16.39 6.09 0.35
C GLN A 21 14.96 5.73 0.76
N ARG A 22 14.24 6.67 1.42
CA ARG A 22 12.83 6.47 1.82
C ARG A 22 11.92 6.19 0.63
N SER A 23 12.06 6.96 -0.44
CA SER A 23 11.26 6.77 -1.66
C SER A 23 11.58 5.46 -2.37
N LEU A 24 12.84 4.99 -2.30
CA LEU A 24 13.26 3.70 -2.83
C LEU A 24 12.68 2.53 -2.02
N ASP A 25 12.63 2.66 -0.70
CA ASP A 25 12.02 1.63 0.17
C ASP A 25 10.50 1.58 0.01
N ALA A 26 9.82 2.74 -0.12
CA ALA A 26 8.39 2.79 -0.46
C ALA A 26 8.11 2.16 -1.85
N ALA A 27 8.97 2.41 -2.84
CA ALA A 27 8.81 1.82 -4.17
C ALA A 27 9.00 0.29 -4.16
N LYS A 28 9.87 -0.25 -3.30
CA LYS A 28 10.00 -1.71 -3.12
C LYS A 28 8.74 -2.33 -2.53
N GLU A 29 8.14 -1.68 -1.51
CA GLU A 29 6.90 -2.15 -0.89
C GLU A 29 5.75 -2.22 -1.92
N VAL A 30 5.63 -1.20 -2.77
CA VAL A 30 4.64 -1.20 -3.87
C VAL A 30 4.90 -2.32 -4.86
N VAL A 31 6.15 -2.59 -5.22
CA VAL A 31 6.50 -3.71 -6.11
C VAL A 31 6.18 -5.06 -5.47
N GLU A 32 6.39 -5.21 -4.17
CA GLU A 32 6.02 -6.43 -3.42
C GLU A 32 4.51 -6.65 -3.39
N LEU A 33 3.72 -5.58 -3.22
CA LEU A 33 2.26 -5.63 -3.35
C LEU A 33 1.82 -6.03 -4.76
N LEU A 34 2.45 -5.46 -5.79
CA LEU A 34 2.19 -5.81 -7.19
C LEU A 34 2.55 -7.28 -7.50
N GLU A 35 3.62 -7.83 -6.90
CA GLU A 35 3.97 -9.26 -7.00
C GLU A 35 2.86 -10.14 -6.41
N MET A 36 2.29 -9.77 -5.25
CA MET A 36 1.18 -10.49 -4.62
C MET A 36 -0.11 -10.41 -5.45
N GLU A 37 -0.47 -9.22 -5.95
CA GLU A 37 -1.65 -9.03 -6.79
C GLU A 37 -1.51 -9.80 -8.11
N CYS A 38 -0.36 -9.73 -8.78
CA CYS A 38 -0.08 -10.55 -9.98
C CYS A 38 -0.22 -12.06 -9.69
N GLY A 39 0.03 -12.47 -8.44
CA GLY A 39 -0.21 -13.82 -7.93
C GLY A 39 -1.68 -14.25 -7.94
N ALA A 40 -2.60 -13.31 -7.76
CA ALA A 40 -4.05 -13.54 -7.73
C ALA A 40 -4.73 -13.46 -9.10
N LEU A 41 -4.05 -12.95 -10.14
CA LEU A 41 -4.63 -12.76 -11.48
C LEU A 41 -4.64 -14.04 -12.36
N PRO A 42 -5.59 -14.15 -13.33
CA PRO A 42 -5.65 -15.24 -14.31
C PRO A 42 -4.40 -15.36 -15.21
N LYS A 43 -4.07 -16.58 -15.65
CA LYS A 43 -2.82 -16.93 -16.37
C LYS A 43 -2.53 -16.10 -17.63
N THR A 44 -3.55 -15.59 -18.31
CA THR A 44 -3.44 -14.80 -19.54
C THR A 44 -2.90 -13.38 -19.32
N GLN A 45 -3.16 -12.78 -18.15
CA GLN A 45 -2.66 -11.44 -17.78
C GLN A 45 -1.37 -11.52 -16.94
N ARG A 46 -1.11 -12.68 -16.32
CA ARG A 46 0.03 -12.92 -15.43
C ARG A 46 1.40 -12.84 -16.11
N SER A 47 1.53 -13.28 -17.37
CA SER A 47 2.84 -13.36 -18.04
C SER A 47 3.43 -11.99 -18.44
N SER A 48 2.59 -11.07 -18.90
CA SER A 48 3.01 -9.71 -19.27
C SER A 48 3.27 -8.84 -18.04
N LEU A 49 2.42 -8.94 -17.01
CA LEU A 49 2.57 -8.20 -15.76
C LEU A 49 3.77 -8.70 -14.93
N SER A 50 3.97 -10.02 -14.83
CA SER A 50 5.13 -10.60 -14.13
C SER A 50 6.47 -10.18 -14.73
N THR A 51 6.55 -10.04 -16.07
CA THR A 51 7.75 -9.52 -16.75
C THR A 51 8.00 -8.06 -16.36
N ARG A 52 6.96 -7.25 -16.27
CA ARG A 52 7.04 -5.81 -15.93
C ARG A 52 7.38 -5.57 -14.46
N VAL A 53 6.84 -6.38 -13.57
CA VAL A 53 7.20 -6.36 -12.14
C VAL A 53 8.66 -6.74 -11.93
N ARG A 54 9.17 -7.72 -12.69
CA ARG A 54 10.58 -8.13 -12.66
C ARG A 54 11.52 -7.05 -13.19
N SER A 55 11.13 -6.30 -14.23
CA SER A 55 11.92 -5.16 -14.73
C SER A 55 11.98 -4.03 -13.70
N TYR A 56 10.85 -3.67 -13.07
CA TYR A 56 10.82 -2.66 -12.00
C TYR A 56 11.67 -3.05 -10.79
N ARG A 57 11.67 -4.34 -10.41
CA ARG A 57 12.55 -4.86 -9.36
C ARG A 57 14.04 -4.69 -9.72
N SER A 58 14.42 -4.98 -10.96
CA SER A 58 15.79 -4.80 -11.44
C SER A 58 16.22 -3.33 -11.38
N GLU A 59 15.37 -2.44 -11.89
CA GLU A 59 15.60 -0.99 -11.90
C GLU A 59 15.74 -0.42 -10.49
N LEU A 60 14.88 -0.83 -9.55
CA LEU A 60 14.99 -0.45 -8.13
C LEU A 60 16.27 -0.99 -7.48
N SER A 61 16.71 -2.19 -7.85
CA SER A 61 17.96 -2.76 -7.34
C SER A 61 19.19 -1.99 -7.82
N ASP A 62 19.18 -1.54 -9.07
CA ASP A 62 20.27 -0.77 -9.67
C ASP A 62 20.30 0.66 -9.13
N LEU A 63 19.13 1.28 -8.95
CA LEU A 63 19.02 2.58 -8.30
C LEU A 63 19.50 2.53 -6.84
N GLY A 64 19.18 1.45 -6.11
CA GLY A 64 19.63 1.25 -4.74
C GLY A 64 21.15 1.05 -4.63
N ARG A 65 21.75 0.34 -5.59
CA ARG A 65 23.22 0.21 -5.67
C ARG A 65 23.89 1.57 -5.93
N ARG A 66 23.34 2.38 -6.85
CA ARG A 66 23.85 3.72 -7.15
C ARG A 66 23.79 4.64 -5.93
N LEU A 67 22.65 4.65 -5.22
CA LEU A 67 22.49 5.44 -4.00
C LEU A 67 23.50 5.03 -2.92
N LYS A 68 23.70 3.71 -2.71
CA LYS A 68 24.64 3.19 -1.71
C LYS A 68 26.10 3.52 -2.03
N THR A 69 26.46 3.61 -3.32
CA THR A 69 27.78 4.06 -3.76
C THR A 69 27.99 5.55 -3.43
N VAL A 70 27.01 6.40 -3.74
CA VAL A 70 27.06 7.84 -3.43
C VAL A 70 27.13 8.10 -1.92
N GLN A 71 26.38 7.34 -1.13
CA GLN A 71 26.37 7.46 0.33
C GLN A 71 27.70 7.02 0.98
N ARG A 72 28.39 6.04 0.38
CA ARG A 72 29.72 5.58 0.82
C ARG A 72 30.83 6.56 0.48
N THR A 73 30.75 7.24 -0.65
CA THR A 73 31.71 8.30 -1.00
C THR A 73 31.54 9.51 -0.09
N ASP A 74 30.30 9.87 0.27
CA ASP A 74 30.03 10.98 1.20
C ASP A 74 30.45 10.68 2.65
N SER A 75 30.31 9.45 3.13
CA SER A 75 30.74 9.08 4.49
C SER A 75 32.27 9.08 4.64
N HIS A 76 33.01 8.73 3.60
CA HIS A 76 34.47 8.77 3.60
C HIS A 76 35.00 10.22 3.64
N VAL A 77 34.36 11.14 2.91
CA VAL A 77 34.70 12.57 2.91
C VAL A 77 34.34 13.23 4.24
N ALA A 78 33.20 12.88 4.82
CA ALA A 78 32.80 13.41 6.13
C ALA A 78 33.64 12.89 7.30
N SER A 79 34.13 11.64 7.23
CA SER A 79 35.04 11.08 8.24
C SER A 79 36.38 11.81 8.29
N ALA A 80 36.93 12.16 7.12
CA ALA A 80 38.17 12.93 7.03
C ALA A 80 38.02 14.36 7.59
N ALA A 81 36.89 15.02 7.35
CA ALA A 81 36.59 16.35 7.89
C ALA A 81 36.26 16.35 9.40
N ALA A 82 35.65 15.27 9.91
CA ALA A 82 35.37 15.10 11.33
C ALA A 82 36.65 14.88 12.15
N ALA A 83 37.63 14.13 11.62
CA ALA A 83 38.91 13.93 12.28
C ALA A 83 39.72 15.23 12.43
N ASP A 84 39.58 16.16 11.48
CA ASP A 84 40.25 17.46 11.47
C ASP A 84 39.61 18.44 12.49
N SER A 85 38.28 18.47 12.57
CA SER A 85 37.53 19.31 13.53
C SER A 85 37.67 18.86 14.99
N ILE A 86 37.74 17.54 15.25
CA ILE A 86 37.99 17.01 16.60
C ILE A 86 39.39 17.41 17.10
N ARG A 87 40.35 17.57 16.19
CA ARG A 87 41.71 18.02 16.54
C ARG A 87 41.75 19.49 16.95
N GLU A 88 40.95 20.33 16.28
CA GLU A 88 40.81 21.75 16.59
C GLU A 88 40.14 21.97 17.97
N ASP A 89 39.07 21.22 18.26
CA ASP A 89 38.35 21.29 19.54
C ASP A 89 39.20 20.82 20.74
N LEU A 90 40.10 19.87 20.53
CA LEU A 90 40.98 19.37 21.59
C LEU A 90 42.07 20.37 21.99
N PHE A 91 42.41 21.31 21.10
CA PHE A 91 43.39 22.37 21.35
C PHE A 91 42.76 23.68 21.84
N SER A 92 41.46 23.93 21.59
CA SER A 92 40.77 25.15 22.02
C SER A 92 40.27 25.11 23.47
N GLY A 93 40.11 23.92 24.08
CA GLY A 93 39.50 23.74 25.40
C GLY A 93 40.41 23.85 26.63
N ARG A 94 41.65 24.31 26.51
CA ARG A 94 42.63 24.26 27.64
C ARG A 94 42.94 25.59 28.32
N ASP A 95 42.23 26.67 28.06
CA ASP A 95 42.47 27.92 28.79
C ASP A 95 41.20 28.63 29.28
N SER A 96 41.17 28.88 30.59
CA SER A 96 40.41 29.90 31.32
C SER A 96 38.93 29.67 31.75
N GLY A 97 38.71 29.48 33.06
CA GLY A 97 37.69 30.24 33.82
C GLY A 97 36.40 29.53 34.30
N ASP A 98 36.45 28.95 35.51
CA ASP A 98 35.41 28.15 36.20
C ASP A 98 34.16 28.92 36.72
N GLN A 99 33.65 29.92 35.99
CA GLN A 99 32.38 30.62 36.33
C GLN A 99 31.52 30.94 35.10
N ALA A 100 32.14 31.15 33.94
CA ALA A 100 31.41 31.30 32.69
C ALA A 100 30.75 29.97 32.26
N ASP A 101 31.38 28.84 32.59
CA ASP A 101 30.90 27.50 32.23
C ASP A 101 29.65 27.07 33.03
N GLU A 102 29.47 27.57 34.25
CA GLU A 102 28.27 27.27 35.04
C GLU A 102 27.04 28.06 34.55
N ARG A 103 27.23 29.34 34.20
CA ARG A 103 26.17 30.14 33.54
C ARG A 103 25.82 29.62 32.16
N SER A 104 26.80 29.20 31.36
CA SER A 104 26.56 28.60 30.05
C SER A 104 25.72 27.32 30.17
N ARG A 105 26.01 26.48 31.18
CA ARG A 105 25.22 25.29 31.50
C ARG A 105 23.78 25.61 31.92
N MET A 106 23.57 26.64 32.75
CA MET A 106 22.22 27.05 33.16
C MET A 106 21.39 27.58 31.98
N LEU A 107 21.99 28.41 31.11
CA LEU A 107 21.33 28.89 29.88
C LEU A 107 21.00 27.72 28.93
N ALA A 108 21.95 26.80 28.73
CA ALA A 108 21.73 25.61 27.91
C ALA A 108 20.61 24.71 28.46
N ASN A 109 20.49 24.60 29.80
CA ASN A 109 19.38 23.89 30.43
C ASN A 109 18.04 24.62 30.24
N HIS A 110 18.03 25.96 30.30
CA HIS A 110 16.83 26.74 30.03
C HIS A 110 16.37 26.59 28.58
N ASP A 111 17.29 26.66 27.62
CA ASP A 111 17.00 26.46 26.19
C ASP A 111 16.45 25.06 25.92
N ARG A 112 17.00 24.03 26.59
CA ARG A 112 16.48 22.66 26.52
C ARG A 112 15.06 22.54 27.06
N ILE A 113 14.74 23.22 28.16
CA ILE A 113 13.39 23.23 28.73
C ILE A 113 12.43 23.97 27.80
N ALA A 114 12.81 25.12 27.26
CA ALA A 114 12.01 25.88 26.30
C ALA A 114 11.71 25.04 25.05
N ALA A 115 12.72 24.38 24.48
CA ALA A 115 12.56 23.47 23.36
C ALA A 115 11.67 22.26 23.71
N SER A 116 11.80 21.70 24.92
CA SER A 116 10.94 20.59 25.36
C SER A 116 9.48 21.01 25.54
N ASN A 117 9.23 22.23 26.03
CA ASN A 117 7.88 22.77 26.19
C ASN A 117 7.23 22.99 24.82
N ASP A 118 7.99 23.52 23.86
CA ASP A 118 7.51 23.71 22.50
C ASP A 118 7.18 22.37 21.81
N ARG A 119 8.05 21.36 21.98
CA ARG A 119 7.77 19.99 21.54
C ARG A 119 6.51 19.40 22.19
N LEU A 120 6.31 19.64 23.48
CA LEU A 120 5.11 19.17 24.19
C LEU A 120 3.84 19.82 23.66
N ARG A 121 3.88 21.13 23.37
CA ARG A 121 2.76 21.86 22.74
C ARG A 121 2.44 21.32 21.35
N HIS A 122 3.47 21.08 20.54
CA HIS A 122 3.30 20.46 19.23
C HIS A 122 2.74 19.03 19.33
N ALA A 123 3.23 18.22 20.26
CA ALA A 123 2.71 16.87 20.50
C ALA A 123 1.25 16.88 20.96
N HIS A 124 0.86 17.84 21.81
CA HIS A 124 -0.52 18.01 22.25
C HIS A 124 -1.43 18.40 21.09
N ALA A 125 -1.02 19.38 20.27
CA ALA A 125 -1.78 19.78 19.09
C ALA A 125 -1.94 18.62 18.08
N ALA A 126 -0.86 17.85 17.84
CA ALA A 126 -0.91 16.67 16.98
C ALA A 126 -1.83 15.56 17.54
N THR A 127 -1.89 15.42 18.86
CA THR A 127 -2.77 14.43 19.52
C THR A 127 -4.24 14.79 19.32
N ILE A 128 -4.60 16.08 19.42
CA ILE A 128 -5.97 16.56 19.17
C ILE A 128 -6.38 16.34 17.71
N ASP A 129 -5.51 16.70 16.76
CA ASP A 129 -5.74 16.44 15.32
C ASP A 129 -5.87 14.92 15.05
N MET A 130 -5.12 14.09 15.77
CA MET A 130 -5.24 12.64 15.69
C MET A 130 -6.55 12.11 16.29
N GLU A 131 -7.06 12.71 17.38
CA GLU A 131 -8.36 12.39 17.97
C GLU A 131 -9.50 12.72 16.98
N GLU A 132 -9.45 13.89 16.35
CA GLU A 132 -10.44 14.31 15.35
C GLU A 132 -10.45 13.37 14.14
N ARG A 133 -9.27 13.04 13.60
CA ARG A 133 -9.14 12.05 12.52
C ARG A 133 -9.59 10.66 12.94
N GLY A 134 -9.29 10.25 14.16
CA GLY A 134 -9.73 8.97 14.73
C GLY A 134 -11.25 8.87 14.84
N ALA A 135 -11.91 9.96 15.26
CA ALA A 135 -13.37 10.05 15.32
C ALA A 135 -14.00 9.94 13.92
N ALA A 136 -13.42 10.60 12.91
CA ALA A 136 -13.86 10.49 11.52
C ALA A 136 -13.74 9.05 10.99
N ILE A 137 -12.60 8.38 11.24
CA ILE A 137 -12.39 6.97 10.86
C ILE A 137 -13.43 6.05 11.52
N MET A 138 -13.74 6.28 12.80
CA MET A 138 -14.76 5.48 13.50
C MET A 138 -16.16 5.67 12.89
N GLY A 139 -16.48 6.89 12.44
CA GLY A 139 -17.69 7.19 11.67
C GLY A 139 -17.74 6.42 10.35
N ASP A 140 -16.64 6.42 9.59
CA ASP A 140 -16.53 5.72 8.32
C ASP A 140 -16.62 4.20 8.49
N LEU A 141 -15.93 3.63 9.49
CA LEU A 141 -16.01 2.20 9.81
C LEU A 141 -17.44 1.79 10.18
N SER A 142 -18.15 2.64 10.92
CA SER A 142 -19.56 2.40 11.26
C SER A 142 -20.44 2.39 10.00
N ARG A 143 -20.21 3.33 9.07
CA ARG A 143 -20.92 3.39 7.78
C ARG A 143 -20.60 2.21 6.86
N GLN A 144 -19.33 1.80 6.82
CA GLN A 144 -18.88 0.62 6.09
C GLN A 144 -19.53 -0.66 6.65
N ARG A 145 -19.60 -0.79 7.98
CA ARG A 145 -20.29 -1.90 8.65
C ARG A 145 -21.76 -1.96 8.25
N GLU A 146 -22.47 -0.83 8.25
CA GLU A 146 -23.87 -0.77 7.83
C GLU A 146 -24.04 -1.17 6.35
N THR A 147 -23.16 -0.68 5.48
CA THR A 147 -23.14 -1.04 4.06
C THR A 147 -22.90 -2.54 3.85
N LEU A 148 -21.96 -3.14 4.59
CA LEU A 148 -21.67 -4.57 4.54
C LEU A 148 -22.86 -5.40 5.03
N MET A 149 -23.51 -4.99 6.12
CA MET A 149 -24.74 -5.62 6.60
C MET A 149 -25.87 -5.55 5.57
N ARG A 150 -26.05 -4.40 4.91
CA ARG A 150 -27.07 -4.21 3.88
C ARG A 150 -26.79 -5.06 2.64
N THR A 151 -25.55 -5.08 2.16
CA THR A 151 -25.12 -5.94 1.04
C THR A 151 -25.33 -7.41 1.38
N ARG A 152 -25.01 -7.85 2.61
CA ARG A 152 -25.21 -9.23 3.05
C ARG A 152 -26.70 -9.61 3.06
N ASN A 153 -27.57 -8.71 3.51
CA ASN A 153 -29.02 -8.92 3.46
C ASN A 153 -29.54 -8.99 2.01
N THR A 154 -29.12 -8.06 1.16
CA THR A 154 -29.47 -8.05 -0.28
C THR A 154 -28.99 -9.31 -0.99
N LEU A 155 -27.80 -9.81 -0.68
CA LEU A 155 -27.26 -11.05 -1.24
C LEU A 155 -28.11 -12.28 -0.81
N GLY A 156 -28.58 -12.30 0.44
CA GLY A 156 -29.51 -13.32 0.93
C GLY A 156 -30.84 -13.31 0.17
N VAL A 157 -31.41 -12.12 -0.06
CA VAL A 157 -32.64 -11.95 -0.84
C VAL A 157 -32.44 -12.34 -2.31
N ALA A 158 -31.33 -11.95 -2.93
CA ALA A 158 -30.98 -12.32 -4.30
C ALA A 158 -30.85 -13.84 -4.47
N ARG A 159 -30.26 -14.53 -3.50
CA ARG A 159 -30.16 -16.00 -3.49
C ARG A 159 -31.55 -16.66 -3.46
N GLN A 160 -32.48 -16.15 -2.65
CA GLN A 160 -33.86 -16.63 -2.62
C GLN A 160 -34.58 -16.40 -3.96
N GLY A 161 -34.37 -15.24 -4.59
CA GLY A 161 -34.90 -14.94 -5.92
C GLY A 161 -34.38 -15.85 -7.02
N LEU A 162 -33.09 -16.23 -6.96
CA LEU A 162 -32.47 -17.18 -7.89
C LEU A 162 -33.02 -18.61 -7.72
N GLU A 163 -33.26 -19.05 -6.48
CA GLU A 163 -33.85 -20.36 -6.21
C GLU A 163 -35.30 -20.44 -6.69
N ALA A 164 -36.09 -19.38 -6.48
CA ALA A 164 -37.45 -19.27 -7.02
C ALA A 164 -37.45 -19.28 -8.57
N SER A 165 -36.57 -18.50 -9.19
CA SER A 165 -36.43 -18.45 -10.65
C SER A 165 -36.01 -19.80 -11.24
N ARG A 166 -35.06 -20.50 -10.60
CA ARG A 166 -34.65 -21.86 -10.99
C ARG A 166 -35.81 -22.84 -10.91
N ARG A 167 -36.63 -22.76 -9.86
CA ARG A 167 -37.81 -23.63 -9.70
C ARG A 167 -38.83 -23.40 -10.82
N VAL A 168 -39.10 -22.15 -11.18
CA VAL A 168 -39.99 -21.79 -12.30
C VAL A 168 -39.44 -22.32 -13.62
N LEU A 169 -38.16 -22.09 -13.90
CA LEU A 169 -37.51 -22.59 -15.13
C LEU A 169 -37.53 -24.12 -15.22
N GLN A 170 -37.31 -24.84 -14.12
CA GLN A 170 -37.42 -26.31 -14.09
C GLN A 170 -38.85 -26.80 -14.37
N GLN A 171 -39.86 -26.11 -13.86
CA GLN A 171 -41.26 -26.43 -14.17
C GLN A 171 -41.59 -26.19 -15.64
N MET A 172 -41.13 -25.08 -16.22
CA MET A 172 -41.31 -24.79 -17.65
C MET A 172 -40.57 -25.81 -18.53
N GLY A 173 -39.34 -26.17 -18.17
CA GLY A 173 -38.53 -27.16 -18.89
C GLY A 173 -39.17 -28.56 -18.91
N ARG A 174 -39.73 -29.02 -17.77
CA ARG A 174 -40.46 -30.30 -17.70
C ARG A 174 -41.69 -30.30 -18.60
N ARG A 175 -42.51 -29.25 -18.55
CA ARG A 175 -43.70 -29.11 -19.41
C ARG A 175 -43.33 -29.12 -20.90
N ALA A 176 -42.26 -28.42 -21.28
CA ALA A 176 -41.77 -28.41 -22.66
C ALA A 176 -41.28 -29.78 -23.14
N ALA A 177 -40.59 -30.54 -22.29
CA ALA A 177 -40.13 -31.89 -22.62
C ALA A 177 -41.30 -32.87 -22.81
N THR A 178 -42.29 -32.84 -21.90
CA THR A 178 -43.51 -33.66 -22.03
C THR A 178 -44.26 -33.34 -23.32
N ASN A 179 -44.47 -32.05 -23.63
CA ASN A 179 -45.14 -31.64 -24.87
C ASN A 179 -44.41 -32.13 -26.13
N LYS A 180 -43.07 -32.04 -26.14
CA LYS A 180 -42.25 -32.58 -27.25
C LYS A 180 -42.38 -34.09 -27.41
N LEU A 181 -42.46 -34.84 -26.31
CA LEU A 181 -42.61 -36.30 -26.34
C LEU A 181 -44.00 -36.71 -26.84
N VAL A 182 -45.06 -36.04 -26.37
CA VAL A 182 -46.43 -36.25 -26.85
C VAL A 182 -46.52 -35.97 -28.36
N LEU A 183 -45.92 -34.88 -28.84
CA LEU A 183 -45.91 -34.55 -30.27
C LEU A 183 -45.25 -35.63 -31.14
N ARG A 184 -44.08 -36.13 -30.72
CA ARG A 184 -43.38 -37.22 -31.41
C ARG A 184 -44.17 -38.53 -31.39
N GLY A 185 -44.86 -38.82 -30.29
CA GLY A 185 -45.73 -40.00 -30.16
C GLY A 185 -46.89 -39.97 -31.14
N ILE A 186 -47.59 -38.83 -31.25
CA ILE A 186 -48.69 -38.66 -32.22
C ILE A 186 -48.17 -38.79 -33.66
N ALA A 187 -47.05 -38.14 -33.99
CA ALA A 187 -46.45 -38.24 -35.33
C ALA A 187 -46.07 -39.69 -35.69
N ALA A 188 -45.46 -40.43 -34.76
CA ALA A 188 -45.12 -41.83 -34.96
C ALA A 188 -46.37 -42.71 -35.14
N ALA A 189 -47.43 -42.48 -34.37
CA ALA A 189 -48.69 -43.20 -34.49
C ALA A 189 -49.35 -42.98 -35.86
N VAL A 190 -49.35 -41.74 -36.37
CA VAL A 190 -49.85 -41.42 -37.72
C VAL A 190 -49.04 -42.15 -38.79
N ILE A 191 -47.71 -42.15 -38.71
CA ILE A 191 -46.84 -42.83 -39.68
C ILE A 191 -47.09 -44.36 -39.67
N LEU A 192 -47.22 -44.96 -38.49
CA LEU A 192 -47.54 -46.38 -38.34
C LEU A 192 -48.89 -46.74 -38.96
N LEU A 193 -49.91 -45.90 -38.75
CA LEU A 193 -51.23 -46.08 -39.36
C LEU A 193 -51.15 -46.06 -40.90
N PHE A 194 -50.42 -45.08 -41.47
CA PHE A 194 -50.21 -44.99 -42.91
C PHE A 194 -49.49 -46.21 -43.47
N LEU A 195 -48.41 -46.66 -42.82
CA LEU A 195 -47.67 -47.86 -43.22
C LEU A 195 -48.55 -49.10 -43.16
N PHE A 196 -49.37 -49.25 -42.12
CA PHE A 196 -50.27 -50.38 -41.95
C PHE A 196 -51.32 -50.44 -43.05
N VAL A 197 -51.92 -49.30 -43.42
CA VAL A 197 -52.90 -49.23 -44.52
C VAL A 197 -52.24 -49.43 -45.90
N MET A 198 -51.01 -48.95 -46.07
CA MET A 198 -50.24 -49.08 -47.32
C MET A 198 -49.56 -50.44 -47.48
N TRP A 199 -49.62 -51.31 -46.48
CA TRP A 199 -49.26 -52.73 -46.59
C TRP A 199 -50.51 -53.60 -46.73
N PRO A 200 -51.28 -53.53 -47.84
CA PRO A 200 -52.17 -54.59 -48.27
C PRO A 200 -51.47 -55.59 -49.19
#